data_AF-A0A7S4HTZ4-F1
#
_entry.id   AF-A0A7S4HTZ4-F1
#
_cell.length_a   1.000
_cell.length_b   1.000
_cell.length_c   1.000
_cell.angle_alpha   90.00
_cell.angle_beta   90.00
_cell.angle_gamma   90.00
#
_symmetry.space_group_name_H-M   'P 1'
#
loop_
_entity.id
_entity.type
_entity.pdbx_description
1 polymer ?
#
loop_
_entity_poly.entity_id
_entity_poly.type
_entity_poly.pdbx_seq_one_letter_code
_entity_poly.pdbx_strand_id
1 'polypeptide(L)'
;YLFVLVGLLNCGMSLLCEGNADRRAAYALLSLRAGKKAMDASAFELAVGYLRIGVDLLGKGRWDEHPDLALELVSTAAEVECANANQKAMKGYVDEILDRKELPVNDKVRVYLTLMHSLYFLEVSLSLI
;
A
#
# COMPACT_ATOMS: atom_id res chain seq x y z
N TYR A 1 -19.35 7.97 -5.96
CA TYR A 1 -19.58 6.77 -6.79
C TYR A 1 -18.50 5.69 -6.65
N LEU A 2 -17.19 6.01 -6.69
CA LEU A 2 -16.11 5.00 -6.49
C LEU A 2 -16.16 4.29 -5.12
N PHE A 3 -16.49 5.05 -4.06
CA PHE A 3 -16.62 4.55 -2.68
C PHE A 3 -17.65 3.44 -2.50
N VAL A 4 -18.83 3.62 -3.12
CA VAL A 4 -19.94 2.67 -3.06
C VAL A 4 -19.60 1.41 -3.87
N LEU A 5 -18.85 1.56 -4.97
CA LEU A 5 -18.44 0.43 -5.80
C LEU A 5 -17.45 -0.50 -5.08
N VAL A 6 -16.45 0.06 -4.39
CA VAL A 6 -15.47 -0.75 -3.63
C VAL A 6 -16.12 -1.38 -2.38
N GLY A 7 -17.04 -0.66 -1.72
CA GLY A 7 -17.82 -1.21 -0.61
C GLY A 7 -18.74 -2.37 -1.02
N LEU A 8 -19.42 -2.27 -2.17
CA LEU A 8 -20.23 -3.36 -2.74
C LEU A 8 -19.37 -4.53 -3.25
N LEU A 9 -18.18 -4.25 -3.78
CA LEU A 9 -17.22 -5.28 -4.19
C LEU A 9 -16.71 -6.09 -3.00
N ASN A 10 -16.50 -5.46 -1.83
CA ASN A 10 -16.00 -6.13 -0.63
C ASN A 10 -16.86 -7.33 -0.19
N CYS A 11 -18.18 -7.32 -0.45
CA CYS A 11 -19.08 -8.44 -0.14
C CYS A 11 -19.09 -9.58 -1.18
N GLY A 12 -18.61 -9.35 -2.41
CA GLY A 12 -18.55 -10.36 -3.49
C GLY A 12 -17.14 -10.84 -3.85
N MET A 13 -16.11 -10.20 -3.29
CA MET A 13 -14.70 -10.38 -3.68
C MET A 13 -14.11 -11.74 -3.33
N SER A 14 -14.51 -12.34 -2.21
CA SER A 14 -14.02 -13.68 -1.82
C SER A 14 -14.50 -14.77 -2.78
N LEU A 15 -15.70 -14.61 -3.35
CA LEU A 15 -16.32 -15.61 -4.24
C LEU A 15 -15.92 -15.46 -5.72
N LEU A 16 -15.51 -14.26 -6.16
CA LEU A 16 -15.21 -13.99 -7.58
C LEU A 16 -13.72 -14.14 -7.94
N CYS A 17 -12.83 -14.15 -6.95
CA CYS A 17 -11.38 -14.17 -7.11
C CYS A 17 -10.74 -15.55 -6.89
N GLU A 18 -11.53 -16.59 -6.56
CA GLU A 18 -11.03 -17.95 -6.41
C GLU A 18 -10.41 -18.45 -7.73
N GLY A 19 -9.08 -18.58 -7.74
CA GLY A 19 -8.33 -19.30 -8.78
C GLY A 19 -7.80 -18.49 -9.96
N ASN A 20 -7.96 -17.16 -10.02
CA ASN A 20 -7.41 -16.35 -11.13
C ASN A 20 -6.54 -15.18 -10.63
N ALA A 21 -5.22 -15.30 -10.81
CA ALA A 21 -4.23 -14.29 -10.43
C ALA A 21 -4.42 -12.94 -11.14
N ASP A 22 -4.67 -12.95 -12.45
CA ASP A 22 -4.83 -11.73 -13.24
C ASP A 22 -6.07 -10.92 -12.81
N ARG A 23 -7.16 -11.60 -12.44
CA ARG A 23 -8.34 -10.91 -11.89
C ARG A 23 -8.03 -10.26 -10.55
N ARG A 24 -7.33 -10.96 -9.66
CA ARG A 24 -6.88 -10.39 -8.37
C ARG A 24 -6.01 -9.16 -8.59
N ALA A 25 -5.11 -9.19 -9.57
CA ALA A 25 -4.27 -8.06 -9.93
C ALA A 25 -5.06 -6.88 -10.51
N ALA A 26 -6.05 -7.13 -11.37
CA ALA A 26 -6.93 -6.07 -11.87
C ALA A 26 -7.66 -5.36 -10.73
N TYR A 27 -8.18 -6.10 -9.74
CA TYR A 27 -8.80 -5.51 -8.56
C TYR A 27 -7.80 -4.78 -7.66
N ALA A 28 -6.60 -5.34 -7.45
CA ALA A 28 -5.55 -4.67 -6.70
C ALA A 28 -5.14 -3.35 -7.36
N LEU A 29 -5.12 -3.28 -8.69
CA LEU A 29 -4.89 -2.04 -9.43
C LEU A 29 -6.03 -1.02 -9.23
N LEU A 30 -7.30 -1.46 -9.20
CA LEU A 30 -8.41 -0.58 -8.84
C LEU A 30 -8.27 -0.05 -7.41
N SER A 31 -7.90 -0.90 -6.46
CA SER A 31 -7.62 -0.53 -5.07
C SER A 31 -6.48 0.48 -4.96
N LEU A 32 -5.40 0.31 -5.73
CA LEU A 32 -4.32 1.30 -5.82
C LEU A 32 -4.83 2.67 -6.28
N ARG A 33 -5.64 2.70 -7.33
CA ARG A 33 -6.21 3.95 -7.88
C ARG A 33 -7.15 4.62 -6.88
N ALA A 34 -7.98 3.83 -6.20
CA ALA A 34 -8.87 4.34 -5.16
C ALA A 34 -8.08 4.89 -3.96
N GLY A 35 -7.03 4.19 -3.54
CA GLY A 35 -6.10 4.62 -2.50
C GLY A 35 -5.44 5.96 -2.84
N LYS A 36 -4.80 6.07 -4.01
CA LYS A 36 -4.17 7.31 -4.48
C LYS A 36 -5.16 8.46 -4.56
N LYS A 37 -6.37 8.22 -5.08
CA LYS A 37 -7.41 9.25 -5.13
C LYS A 37 -7.89 9.69 -3.75
N ALA A 38 -7.95 8.78 -2.78
CA ALA A 38 -8.27 9.12 -1.40
C ALA A 38 -7.14 9.94 -0.74
N MET A 39 -5.88 9.66 -1.07
CA MET A 39 -4.74 10.49 -0.64
C MET A 39 -4.82 11.91 -1.19
N ASP A 40 -5.14 12.08 -2.47
CA ASP A 40 -5.30 13.40 -3.09
C ASP A 40 -6.41 14.22 -2.42
N ALA A 41 -7.42 13.54 -1.86
CA ALA A 41 -8.50 14.12 -1.08
C ALA A 41 -8.19 14.24 0.43
N SER A 42 -6.96 13.93 0.85
CA SER A 42 -6.51 13.87 2.25
C SER A 42 -7.32 12.92 3.15
N ALA A 43 -8.00 11.94 2.55
CA ALA A 43 -8.78 10.91 3.24
C ALA A 43 -7.89 9.69 3.54
N PHE A 44 -6.84 9.88 4.35
CA PHE A 44 -5.76 8.90 4.54
C PHE A 44 -6.22 7.59 5.18
N GLU A 45 -7.14 7.60 6.15
CA GLU A 45 -7.69 6.36 6.73
C GLU A 45 -8.39 5.49 5.66
N LEU A 46 -9.09 6.14 4.74
CA LEU A 46 -9.76 5.49 3.62
C LEU A 46 -8.79 4.99 2.56
N ALA A 47 -7.72 5.76 2.30
CA ALA A 47 -6.64 5.32 1.45
C ALA A 47 -5.99 4.03 1.98
N VAL A 48 -5.71 3.94 3.28
CA VAL A 48 -5.19 2.72 3.92
C VAL A 48 -6.13 1.54 3.70
N GLY A 49 -7.44 1.75 3.92
CA GLY A 49 -8.44 0.71 3.72
C GLY A 49 -8.39 0.10 2.31
N TYR A 50 -8.34 0.94 1.27
CA TYR A 50 -8.23 0.46 -0.11
C TYR A 50 -6.90 -0.23 -0.40
N LEU A 51 -5.78 0.36 0.05
CA LEU A 51 -4.46 -0.19 -0.22
C LEU A 51 -4.29 -1.58 0.43
N ARG A 52 -4.76 -1.77 1.67
CA ARG A 52 -4.75 -3.08 2.35
C ARG A 52 -5.53 -4.13 1.57
N ILE A 53 -6.72 -3.80 1.07
CA ILE A 53 -7.52 -4.72 0.24
C ILE A 53 -6.73 -5.16 -1.01
N GLY A 54 -6.05 -4.23 -1.68
CA GLY A 54 -5.22 -4.57 -2.84
C GLY A 54 -4.07 -5.51 -2.46
N VAL A 55 -3.43 -5.27 -1.31
CA VAL A 55 -2.27 -6.04 -0.85
C VAL A 55 -2.71 -7.47 -0.55
N ASP A 56 -3.86 -7.63 0.12
CA ASP A 56 -4.44 -8.92 0.45
C ASP A 56 -4.89 -9.69 -0.80
N LEU A 57 -5.45 -9.00 -1.80
CA LEU A 57 -5.85 -9.59 -3.07
C LEU A 57 -4.69 -10.21 -3.85
N LEU A 58 -3.55 -9.52 -3.93
CA LEU A 58 -2.36 -10.08 -4.60
C LEU A 58 -1.82 -11.31 -3.86
N GLY A 59 -2.11 -11.45 -2.57
CA GLY A 59 -1.74 -12.62 -1.78
C GLY A 59 -0.22 -12.79 -1.62
N LYS A 60 0.23 -13.98 -1.25
CA LYS A 60 1.65 -14.24 -0.95
C LYS A 60 2.55 -14.29 -2.21
N GLY A 61 2.00 -14.66 -3.37
CA GLY A 61 2.70 -14.72 -4.66
C GLY A 61 2.83 -13.36 -5.36
N ARG A 62 2.41 -12.26 -4.72
CA ARG A 62 2.32 -10.92 -5.33
C ARG A 62 3.60 -10.46 -6.03
N TRP A 63 4.75 -10.81 -5.47
CA TRP A 63 6.06 -10.39 -5.95
C TRP A 63 6.54 -11.20 -7.15
N ASP A 64 6.10 -12.46 -7.28
CA ASP A 64 6.47 -13.33 -8.39
C ASP A 64 5.53 -13.13 -9.58
N GLU A 65 4.22 -12.95 -9.30
CA GLU A 65 3.18 -12.81 -10.33
C GLU A 65 3.12 -11.38 -10.89
N HIS A 66 3.21 -10.36 -10.02
CA HIS A 66 3.01 -8.96 -10.39
C HIS A 66 3.94 -8.01 -9.62
N PRO A 67 5.28 -8.10 -9.82
CA PRO A 67 6.28 -7.36 -9.05
C PRO A 67 6.06 -5.85 -9.07
N ASP A 68 5.80 -5.27 -10.25
CA ASP A 68 5.62 -3.81 -10.38
C ASP A 68 4.39 -3.31 -9.63
N LEU A 69 3.30 -4.06 -9.70
CA LEU A 69 2.05 -3.72 -9.01
C LEU A 69 2.19 -3.90 -7.51
N ALA A 70 2.85 -4.98 -7.06
CA ALA A 70 3.15 -5.21 -5.66
C ALA A 70 4.02 -4.09 -5.09
N LEU A 71 5.08 -3.70 -5.81
CA LEU A 71 5.97 -2.62 -5.41
C LEU A 71 5.22 -1.30 -5.26
N GLU A 72 4.44 -0.90 -6.26
CA GLU A 72 3.68 0.35 -6.21
C GLU A 72 2.67 0.36 -5.07
N LEU A 73 1.98 -0.76 -4.86
CA LEU A 73 0.94 -0.87 -3.86
C LEU A 73 1.50 -0.87 -2.43
N VAL A 74 2.54 -1.66 -2.16
CA VAL A 74 3.18 -1.74 -0.85
C VAL A 74 3.91 -0.43 -0.52
N SER A 75 4.57 0.20 -1.52
CA SER A 75 5.20 1.51 -1.32
C SER A 75 4.18 2.59 -0.99
N THR A 76 3.07 2.63 -1.73
CA THR A 76 1.99 3.59 -1.46
C THR A 76 1.35 3.32 -0.09
N ALA A 77 1.18 2.06 0.31
CA ALA A 77 0.68 1.73 1.64
C ALA A 77 1.62 2.23 2.75
N ALA A 78 2.94 2.07 2.59
CA ALA A 78 3.93 2.58 3.53
C ALA A 78 3.86 4.10 3.69
N GLU A 79 3.73 4.85 2.59
CA GLU A 79 3.61 6.32 2.60
C GLU A 79 2.36 6.80 3.33
N VAL A 80 1.21 6.18 3.06
CA VAL A 80 -0.05 6.57 3.70
C VAL A 80 -0.06 6.20 5.19
N GLU A 81 0.47 5.05 5.55
CA GLU A 81 0.61 4.67 6.97
C GLU A 81 1.59 5.60 7.70
N CYS A 82 2.62 6.13 7.02
CA CYS A 82 3.47 7.19 7.55
C CYS A 82 2.66 8.47 7.81
N ALA A 83 1.82 8.88 6.85
CA ALA A 83 0.96 10.07 6.98
C ALA A 83 -0.07 9.93 8.12
N ASN A 84 -0.54 8.72 8.38
CA ASN A 84 -1.43 8.40 9.52
C ASN A 84 -0.68 8.17 10.85
N ALA A 85 0.63 8.42 10.91
CA ALA A 85 1.49 8.14 12.07
C ALA A 85 1.46 6.67 12.55
N ASN A 86 1.04 5.73 11.70
CA ASN A 86 1.03 4.30 12.00
C ASN A 86 2.38 3.67 11.65
N GLN A 87 3.37 3.94 12.50
CA GLN A 87 4.75 3.52 12.26
C GLN A 87 4.93 2.00 12.19
N LYS A 88 4.11 1.24 12.92
CA LYS A 88 4.21 -0.22 12.94
C LYS A 88 3.85 -0.83 11.59
N ALA A 89 2.75 -0.38 10.98
CA ALA A 89 2.35 -0.84 9.65
C ALA A 89 3.31 -0.34 8.57
N MET A 90 3.71 0.93 8.64
CA MET A 90 4.68 1.52 7.71
C MET A 90 6.01 0.74 7.70
N LYS A 91 6.59 0.44 8.86
CA LYS A 91 7.81 -0.37 8.96
C LYS A 91 7.62 -1.77 8.39
N GLY A 92 6.48 -2.41 8.65
CA GLY A 92 6.19 -3.74 8.07
C GLY A 92 6.24 -3.73 6.53
N TYR A 93 5.66 -2.72 5.88
CA TYR A 93 5.69 -2.59 4.43
C TYR A 93 7.07 -2.21 3.89
N VAL A 94 7.78 -1.33 4.60
CA VAL A 94 9.16 -0.95 4.28
C VAL A 94 10.07 -2.17 4.30
N ASP A 95 10.04 -2.93 5.39
CA ASP A 95 10.89 -4.11 5.59
C ASP A 95 10.57 -5.17 4.52
N GLU A 96 9.29 -5.36 4.18
CA GLU A 96 8.86 -6.26 3.10
C GLU A 96 9.53 -5.91 1.75
N ILE A 97 9.71 -4.62 1.44
CA ILE A 97 10.37 -4.18 0.21
C ILE A 97 11.90 -4.27 0.32
N LEU A 98 12.46 -3.88 1.46
CA LEU A 98 13.92 -3.84 1.65
C LEU A 98 14.53 -5.24 1.66
N ASP A 99 13.82 -6.24 2.18
CA ASP A 99 14.25 -7.64 2.23
C ASP A 99 14.35 -8.31 0.84
N ARG A 100 13.73 -7.73 -0.19
CA ARG A 100 13.76 -8.27 -1.56
C ARG A 100 15.10 -7.96 -2.23
N LYS A 101 15.88 -8.99 -2.57
CA LYS A 101 17.23 -8.81 -3.15
C LYS A 101 17.16 -8.53 -4.65
N GLU A 102 16.08 -8.94 -5.29
CA GLU A 102 15.85 -8.87 -6.72
C GLU A 102 15.41 -7.48 -7.18
N LEU A 103 14.87 -6.67 -6.25
CA LEU A 103 14.47 -5.29 -6.54
C LEU A 103 15.70 -4.40 -6.70
N PRO A 104 15.81 -3.65 -7.82
CA PRO A 104 16.92 -2.74 -8.02
C PRO A 104 16.90 -1.63 -6.96
N VAL A 105 18.08 -1.12 -6.62
CA VAL A 105 18.23 -0.09 -5.58
C VAL A 105 17.37 1.13 -5.86
N ASN A 106 17.19 1.49 -7.14
CA ASN A 106 16.37 2.62 -7.56
C ASN A 106 14.90 2.49 -7.10
N ASP A 107 14.37 1.27 -7.10
CA ASP A 107 12.99 0.99 -6.69
C ASP A 107 12.81 1.06 -5.18
N LYS A 108 13.92 0.90 -4.42
CA LYS A 108 13.94 1.04 -2.96
C LYS A 108 14.08 2.50 -2.50
N VAL A 109 14.51 3.42 -3.37
CA VAL A 109 14.70 4.84 -3.02
C VAL A 109 13.43 5.44 -2.41
N ARG A 110 12.27 5.12 -2.99
CA ARG A 110 10.97 5.60 -2.51
C ARG A 110 10.70 5.20 -1.05
N VAL A 111 11.05 3.97 -0.70
CA VAL A 111 10.88 3.43 0.65
C VAL A 111 11.89 4.05 1.63
N TYR A 112 13.13 4.27 1.19
CA TYR A 112 14.13 4.99 2.00
C TYR A 112 13.69 6.42 2.29
N LEU A 113 13.12 7.13 1.31
CA LEU A 113 12.57 8.48 1.53
C LEU A 113 11.44 8.48 2.55
N THR A 114 10.55 7.47 2.50
CA THR A 114 9.47 7.31 3.49
C THR A 114 10.03 7.14 4.90
N LEU A 115 11.06 6.30 5.06
CA LEU A 115 11.76 6.14 6.34
C LEU A 115 12.38 7.45 6.82
N MET A 116 13.10 8.17 5.95
CA MET A 116 13.73 9.45 6.28
C MET A 116 12.68 10.48 6.74
N HIS A 117 11.56 10.61 6.03
CA HIS A 117 10.46 11.47 6.43
C HIS A 117 9.90 11.12 7.81
N SER A 118 9.75 9.83 8.11
CA SER A 118 9.25 9.38 9.43
C SER A 118 10.20 9.75 10.58
N LEU A 119 11.52 9.71 10.35
CA LEU A 119 12.55 10.06 11.33
C LEU A 119 12.59 11.56 11.59
N TYR A 120 12.56 12.38 10.53
CA TYR A 120 12.48 13.84 10.67
C TYR A 120 11.24 14.28 11.45
N PHE A 121 10.09 13.65 11.19
CA PHE A 121 8.86 13.96 11.92
C PHE A 121 8.99 13.66 13.42
N LEU A 122 9.63 12.54 13.78
CA LEU A 122 9.91 12.16 15.17
C LEU A 122 10.85 13.16 15.87
N GLU A 123 11.96 13.55 15.24
CA GLU A 123 12.91 14.51 15.81
C GLU A 123 12.27 15.88 16.09
N VAL A 124 11.48 16.39 15.13
CA VAL A 124 10.77 17.66 15.30
C VAL A 124 9.76 17.56 16.44
N SER A 125 9.01 16.46 16.54
CA SER A 125 8.03 16.28 17.61
C SER A 125 8.67 16.23 19.01
N LEU A 126 9.86 15.64 19.14
CA LEU A 126 10.61 15.59 20.40
C LEU A 126 11.22 16.95 20.76
N SER A 127 11.58 17.78 19.78
CA SER A 127 12.12 19.13 20.03
C SER A 127 11.08 20.16 20.51
N LEU A 128 9.79 19.84 20.40
CA LEU A 128 8.65 20.69 20.78
C LEU A 128 8.07 20.35 22.16
N ILE A 129 8.65 19.39 22.87
CA ILE A 129 8.27 18.94 24.22
C ILE A 129 9.38 19.36 25.19
#